data_AF-A0A8J3G3N7-F1
#
_entry.id   AF-A0A8J3G3N7-F1
#
_cell.length_a   1.000
_cell.length_b   1.000
_cell.length_c   1.000
_cell.angle_alpha   90.00
_cell.angle_beta   90.00
_cell.angle_gamma   90.00
#
_symmetry.space_group_name_H-M   'P 1'
#
loop_
_entity.id
_entity.type
_entity.pdbx_description
1 polymer ?
#
loop_
_entity_poly.entity_id
_entity_poly.type
_entity_poly.pdbx_seq_one_letter_code
_entity_poly.pdbx_strand_id
1 'polypeptide(L)' 'MALSAHLEQLQSRHGNIEHQIDRELRSPAPDNVKISQLKRQKLQIKDTLIQMGGKANA' A
#
# COMPACT_ATOMS: atom_id res chain seq x y z
N MET A 1 -1.30 21.61 -6.11
CA MET A 1 0.02 21.03 -6.48
C MET A 1 0.84 20.55 -5.27
N ALA A 2 0.22 19.91 -4.27
CA ALA A 2 0.96 19.22 -3.19
C ALA A 2 0.25 17.91 -2.79
N LEU A 3 -1.09 17.96 -2.76
CA LEU A 3 -1.93 16.79 -2.54
C LEU A 3 -1.74 15.69 -3.60
N SER A 4 -1.62 16.08 -4.88
CA SER A 4 -1.40 15.14 -5.99
C SER A 4 -0.08 14.37 -5.84
N ALA A 5 1.01 15.05 -5.45
CA ALA A 5 2.30 14.41 -5.20
C ALA A 5 2.25 13.43 -4.02
N HIS A 6 1.50 13.77 -2.97
CA HIS A 6 1.32 12.89 -1.82
C HIS A 6 0.50 11.63 -2.18
N LEU A 7 -0.54 11.78 -3.00
CA LEU A 7 -1.33 10.66 -3.53
C LEU A 7 -0.50 9.76 -4.44
N GLU A 8 0.33 10.32 -5.33
CA GLU A 8 1.27 9.55 -6.15
C GLU A 8 2.28 8.76 -5.31
N GLN A 9 2.83 9.37 -4.26
CA GLN A 9 3.74 8.68 -3.35
C GLN A 9 3.04 7.51 -2.62
N LEU A 10 1.81 7.72 -2.16
CA LEU A 10 1.00 6.68 -1.53
C LEU A 10 0.67 5.54 -2.52
N GLN A 11 0.32 5.86 -3.77
CA GLN A 11 0.08 4.87 -4.82
C GLN A 11 1.33 4.07 -5.17
N SER A 12 2.48 4.75 -5.31
CA SER A 12 3.78 4.10 -5.54
C SER A 12 4.14 3.14 -4.41
N ARG A 13 3.93 3.58 -3.15
CA ARG A 13 4.16 2.76 -1.97
C ARG A 13 3.21 1.56 -1.92
N HIS A 14 1.93 1.74 -2.28
CA HIS A 14 0.96 0.65 -2.40
C HIS A 14 1.43 -0.40 -3.41
N GLY A 15 1.82 0.01 -4.63
CA GLY A 15 2.33 -0.89 -5.66
C GLY A 15 3.61 -1.63 -5.22
N ASN A 16 4.51 -0.96 -4.51
CA ASN A 16 5.72 -1.59 -3.97
C ASN A 16 5.37 -2.70 -2.95
N ILE A 17 4.42 -2.45 -2.05
CA ILE A 17 3.97 -3.44 -1.06
C ILE A 17 3.31 -4.63 -1.76
N GLU A 18 2.52 -4.41 -2.81
CA GLU A 18 1.96 -5.51 -3.60
C GLU A 18 3.04 -6.36 -4.27
N HIS A 19 4.06 -5.72 -4.86
CA HIS A 19 5.20 -6.45 -5.44
C HIS A 19 6.01 -7.21 -4.40
N GLN A 20 6.13 -6.70 -3.18
CA GLN A 20 6.79 -7.44 -2.08
C GLN A 20 5.96 -8.66 -1.68
N ILE A 21 4.64 -8.52 -1.54
CA ILE A 21 3.74 -9.65 -1.24
C ILE A 21 3.83 -10.72 -2.32
N ASP A 22 3.77 -10.33 -3.60
CA ASP A 22 3.82 -11.27 -4.72
C ASP A 22 5.16 -12.02 -4.79
N ARG A 23 6.28 -11.32 -4.53
CA ARG A 23 7.60 -11.95 -4.46
C ARG A 23 7.73 -12.94 -3.30
N GLU A 24 7.25 -12.57 -2.12
CA GLU A 24 7.28 -13.45 -0.94
C GLU A 24 6.37 -14.67 -1.14
N LEU A 25 5.19 -14.51 -1.76
CA LEU A 25 4.29 -15.60 -2.10
C LEU A 25 4.84 -16.55 -3.17
N ARG A 26 5.65 -16.04 -4.11
CA ARG A 26 6.35 -16.86 -5.12
C ARG A 26 7.58 -17.57 -4.57
N SER A 27 8.06 -17.16 -3.40
CA SER A 27 9.21 -17.81 -2.75
C SER A 27 8.82 -19.24 -2.33
N PRO A 28 9.71 -20.24 -2.50
CA PRO A 28 9.45 -21.60 -2.03
C PRO A 28 9.26 -21.71 -0.51
N ALA A 29 9.71 -20.71 0.25
CA ALA A 29 9.47 -20.58 1.68
C ALA A 29 8.84 -19.19 1.97
N PRO A 30 7.52 -19.04 1.82
CA PRO A 30 6.85 -17.77 2.06
C PRO A 30 6.81 -17.45 3.55
N ASP A 31 7.28 -16.27 3.93
CA ASP A 31 7.13 -15.78 5.31
C ASP A 31 5.70 -15.24 5.51
N ASN A 32 4.84 -16.10 6.06
CA ASN A 32 3.45 -15.75 6.35
C ASN A 32 3.28 -14.57 7.32
N VAL A 33 4.23 -14.35 8.23
CA VAL A 33 4.19 -13.21 9.17
C VAL A 33 4.43 -11.93 8.38
N LYS A 34 5.48 -11.93 7.55
CA LYS A 34 5.83 -10.79 6.70
C LYS A 34 4.73 -10.48 5.68
N ILE A 35 4.18 -11.49 5.02
CA ILE A 35 3.03 -11.34 4.10
C ILE A 35 1.82 -10.74 4.82
N SER A 36 1.51 -11.18 6.04
CA SER A 36 0.39 -10.63 6.82
C SER A 36 0.63 -9.18 7.22
N GLN A 37 1.85 -8.81 7.59
CA GLN A 37 2.22 -7.43 7.89
C GLN A 37 2.11 -6.54 6.64
N LEU A 38 2.61 -7.01 5.49
CA LEU A 38 2.53 -6.29 4.22
C LEU A 38 1.07 -6.09 3.78
N LYS A 39 0.22 -7.11 3.91
CA LYS A 39 -1.24 -7.00 3.63
C LYS A 39 -1.92 -5.97 4.53
N ARG A 40 -1.55 -5.91 5.82
CA ARG A 40 -2.04 -4.88 6.75
C ARG A 40 -1.60 -3.49 6.34
N GLN A 41 -0.33 -3.30 5.99
CA GLN A 41 0.17 -2.01 5.50
C GLN A 41 -0.53 -1.60 4.19
N LYS A 42 -0.77 -2.54 3.27
CA LYS A 42 -1.54 -2.30 2.04
C LYS A 42 -2.94 -1.76 2.35
N LEU A 43 -3.65 -2.39 3.29
CA LEU A 43 -4.97 -1.91 3.74
C LEU A 43 -4.90 -0.51 4.35
N GLN A 44 -3.92 -0.24 5.22
CA GLN A 44 -3.74 1.09 5.82
C GLN A 44 -3.47 2.19 4.79
N ILE A 45 -2.64 1.91 3.78
CA ILE A 45 -2.39 2.86 2.69
C ILE A 45 -3.65 3.07 1.85
N LYS A 46 -4.41 2.01 1.57
CA LYS A 46 -5.69 2.11 0.86
C LYS A 46 -6.70 2.97 1.64
N ASP A 47 -6.83 2.76 2.95
CA ASP A 47 -7.66 3.60 3.81
C ASP A 47 -7.18 5.05 3.84
N THR A 48 -5.87 5.27 3.91
CA THR A 48 -5.29 6.62 3.87
C THR A 48 -5.55 7.30 2.54
N LEU A 49 -5.46 6.59 1.42
CA LEU A 49 -5.79 7.09 0.08
C LEU A 49 -7.27 7.47 -0.02
N ILE A 50 -8.18 6.64 0.49
CA ILE A 50 -9.62 6.92 0.53
C ILE A 50 -9.90 8.12 1.42
N GLN A 51 -9.30 8.17 2.61
CA GLN A 51 -9.47 9.26 3.56
C GLN A 51 -8.93 10.59 3.00
N MET A 52 -7.76 10.57 2.37
CA MET A 52 -7.12 11.76 1.82
C MET A 52 -7.81 12.25 0.54
N GLY A 53 -8.28 11.32 -0.31
CA GLY A 53 -9.11 11.63 -1.47
C GLY A 53 -10.50 12.16 -1.10
N GLY A 54 -11.10 11.62 -0.03
CA GLY A 54 -12.38 12.10 0.51
C GLY A 54 -12.29 13.46 1.21
N LYS A 55 -11.16 13.78 1.84
CA LYS A 55 -10.90 15.09 2.47
C LYS A 55 -10.61 16.22 1.48
N ALA A 56 -10.35 15.91 0.20
CA ALA A 56 -10.08 16.90 -0.83
C ALA A 56 -11.35 17.56 -1.40
N ASN A 57 -12.54 17.06 -1.04
CA ASN A 57 -13.83 17.46 -1.59
C ASN A 57 -14.80 18.02 -0.52
N ALA A 58 -14.27 18.61 0.55
CA ALA A 58 -15.04 19.28 1.60
C ALA A 58 -14.58 20.73 1.77
#